data_AF-A0A7S0KPW5-F1
#
_entry.id   AF-A0A7S0KPW5-F1
#
_cell.length_a   1.000
_cell.length_b   1.000
_cell.length_c   1.000
_cell.angle_alpha   90.00
_cell.angle_beta   90.00
_cell.angle_gamma   90.00
#
_symmetry.space_group_name_H-M   'P 1'
#
loop_
_entity.id
_entity.type
_entity.pdbx_description
1 polymer ?
#
loop_
_entity_poly.entity_id
_entity_poly.type
_entity_poly.pdbx_seq_one_letter_code
_entity_poly.pdbx_strand_id
1 'polypeptide(L)'
;RVDRRRRRGVMGKGTATMASPTTDARPAQDARVRRELRSKIRTKLEDVKRNAEEMKKPENDELDRAVTYADELEENVERPREMLIGMELYGALGELALERTKRLGPRGSAEVSVHAFLQCLCRKYVSTQVDDQVLEAAENPGAFMWAALGTATSKFFSAAPTTGFMNGVMDTEIKERRVAQRRGKEAGGQAVA
;
A
#
# COMPACT_ATOMS: atom_id res chain seq x y z
N ARG A 1 42.44 51.39 -34.15
CA ARG A 1 43.10 52.61 -33.58
C ARG A 1 41.95 53.47 -33.08
N VAL A 2 41.64 53.59 -31.78
CA VAL A 2 42.35 54.09 -30.59
C VAL A 2 41.56 53.51 -29.40
N ASP A 3 42.05 52.69 -28.47
CA ASP A 3 43.09 52.73 -27.43
C ASP A 3 42.87 53.68 -26.22
N ARG A 4 42.82 53.05 -25.03
CA ARG A 4 43.05 53.52 -23.63
C ARG A 4 41.93 54.25 -22.84
N ARG A 5 41.51 53.63 -21.72
CA ARG A 5 42.02 53.84 -20.33
C ARG A 5 41.09 53.13 -19.32
N ARG A 6 41.56 52.06 -18.67
CA ARG A 6 41.99 52.02 -17.25
C ARG A 6 41.04 52.66 -16.23
N ARG A 7 40.35 51.82 -15.45
CA ARG A 7 40.14 52.03 -14.00
C ARG A 7 40.40 50.72 -13.23
N ARG A 8 41.57 50.66 -12.60
CA ARG A 8 41.79 49.98 -11.30
C ARG A 8 40.97 50.77 -10.26
N GLY A 9 40.40 50.28 -9.18
CA GLY A 9 40.37 49.00 -8.49
C GLY A 9 39.78 49.29 -7.11
N VAL A 10 39.05 48.36 -6.50
CA VAL A 10 38.81 48.38 -5.05
C VAL A 10 38.98 46.95 -4.56
N MET A 11 39.99 46.77 -3.70
CA MET A 11 40.26 45.55 -2.98
C MET A 11 39.16 45.30 -1.95
N GLY A 12 38.46 44.19 -2.08
CA GLY A 12 37.75 43.55 -0.98
C GLY A 12 38.52 42.30 -0.56
N LYS A 13 39.29 42.40 0.53
CA LYS A 13 39.86 41.23 1.21
C LYS A 13 38.72 40.48 1.90
N GLY A 14 38.18 39.47 1.22
CA GLY A 14 37.25 38.49 1.79
C GLY A 14 37.97 37.16 1.91
N THR A 15 38.07 36.68 3.14
CA THR A 15 38.72 35.46 3.61
C THR A 15 38.54 34.24 2.70
N ALA A 16 39.66 33.66 2.27
CA ALA A 16 39.72 32.34 1.65
C ALA A 16 39.37 31.28 2.72
N THR A 17 38.09 30.91 2.79
CA THR A 17 37.68 29.68 3.46
C THR A 17 38.21 28.54 2.61
N MET A 18 39.22 27.85 3.12
CA MET A 18 39.80 26.64 2.54
C MET A 18 38.71 25.58 2.45
N ALA A 19 38.03 25.50 1.30
CA ALA A 19 37.22 24.34 0.96
C ALA A 19 38.18 23.16 0.80
N SER A 20 38.18 22.27 1.78
CA SER A 20 38.82 20.96 1.70
C SER A 20 38.39 20.27 0.40
N PRO A 21 39.32 19.78 -0.44
CA PRO A 21 38.95 18.91 -1.55
C PRO A 21 38.54 17.57 -0.92
N THR A 22 37.24 17.41 -0.67
CA THR A 22 36.64 16.08 -0.44
C THR A 22 36.73 15.33 -1.76
N THR A 23 37.87 14.67 -1.94
CA THR A 23 38.17 13.83 -3.10
C THR A 23 37.51 12.46 -2.91
N ASP A 24 36.20 12.43 -2.69
CA ASP A 24 35.38 11.24 -2.93
C ASP A 24 34.90 11.30 -4.38
N ALA A 25 35.85 11.43 -5.30
CA ALA A 25 35.57 11.40 -6.73
C ALA A 25 35.28 9.95 -7.10
N ARG A 26 34.01 9.53 -6.97
CA ARG A 26 33.52 8.33 -7.67
C ARG A 26 33.95 8.44 -9.13
N PRO A 27 34.46 7.35 -9.74
CA PRO A 27 34.91 7.38 -11.12
C PRO A 27 33.79 7.95 -11.98
N ALA A 28 34.10 8.96 -12.80
CA ALA A 28 33.10 9.69 -13.54
C ALA A 28 32.26 8.72 -14.38
N GLN A 29 30.97 8.58 -14.03
CA GLN A 29 30.07 7.64 -14.70
C GLN A 29 30.07 7.87 -16.21
N ASP A 30 30.24 6.77 -16.95
CA ASP A 30 30.39 6.78 -18.40
C ASP A 30 29.25 7.54 -19.08
N ALA A 31 29.60 8.38 -20.05
CA ALA A 31 28.61 9.21 -20.75
C ALA A 31 27.52 8.38 -21.46
N ARG A 32 27.86 7.14 -21.84
CA ARG A 32 26.94 6.18 -22.45
C ARG A 32 25.94 5.63 -21.41
N VAL A 33 26.43 5.14 -20.28
CA VAL A 33 25.59 4.64 -19.16
C VAL A 33 24.59 5.70 -18.73
N ARG A 34 25.03 6.97 -18.65
CA ARG A 34 24.17 8.11 -18.34
C ARG A 34 23.08 8.39 -19.38
N ARG A 35 23.37 8.16 -20.67
CA ARG A 35 22.37 8.31 -21.74
C ARG A 35 21.34 7.19 -21.66
N GLU A 36 21.80 5.97 -21.40
CA GLU A 36 20.94 4.80 -21.24
C GLU A 36 20.04 4.96 -20.01
N LEU A 37 20.56 5.41 -18.87
CA LEU A 37 19.79 5.70 -17.66
C LEU A 37 18.68 6.73 -17.94
N ARG A 38 19.01 7.86 -18.58
CA ARG A 38 18.00 8.86 -18.98
C ARG A 38 16.95 8.29 -19.92
N SER A 39 17.34 7.41 -20.84
CA SER A 39 16.40 6.74 -21.74
C SER A 39 15.44 5.86 -20.94
N LYS A 40 15.96 5.03 -20.03
CA LYS A 40 15.14 4.14 -19.19
C LYS A 40 14.13 4.92 -18.34
N ILE A 41 14.58 5.98 -17.66
CA ILE A 41 13.69 6.80 -16.82
C ILE A 41 12.59 7.45 -17.68
N ARG A 42 12.93 7.99 -18.86
CA ARG A 42 11.96 8.61 -19.78
C ARG A 42 10.96 7.61 -20.33
N THR A 43 11.42 6.45 -20.78
CA THR A 43 10.53 5.38 -21.27
C THR A 43 9.58 4.96 -20.16
N LYS A 44 10.07 4.78 -18.93
CA LYS A 44 9.19 4.44 -17.80
C LYS A 44 8.19 5.54 -17.48
N LEU A 45 8.61 6.81 -17.52
CA LEU A 45 7.71 7.95 -17.33
C LEU A 45 6.60 7.99 -18.40
N GLU A 46 6.94 7.73 -19.65
CA GLU A 46 5.97 7.63 -20.75
C GLU A 46 5.02 6.44 -20.56
N ASP A 47 5.53 5.29 -20.13
CA ASP A 47 4.72 4.11 -19.83
C ASP A 47 3.74 4.35 -18.67
N VAL A 48 4.19 5.00 -17.59
CA VAL A 48 3.34 5.38 -16.45
C VAL A 48 2.24 6.33 -16.90
N LYS A 49 2.55 7.32 -17.75
CA LYS A 49 1.54 8.23 -18.30
C LYS A 49 0.53 7.51 -19.20
N ARG A 50 0.99 6.55 -20.02
CA ARG A 50 0.12 5.77 -20.90
C ARG A 50 -0.81 4.84 -20.11
N ASN A 51 -0.31 4.21 -19.05
CA ASN A 51 -1.04 3.26 -18.22
C ASN A 51 -1.69 3.89 -16.99
N ALA A 52 -1.77 5.23 -16.93
CA ALA A 52 -2.22 5.97 -15.76
C ALA A 52 -3.60 5.50 -15.24
N GLU A 53 -4.57 5.24 -16.12
CA GLU A 53 -5.92 4.82 -15.71
C GLU A 53 -5.96 3.43 -15.06
N GLU A 54 -5.12 2.51 -15.53
CA GLU A 54 -5.00 1.16 -14.96
C GLU A 54 -4.27 1.19 -13.62
N MET A 55 -3.20 1.99 -13.51
CA MET A 55 -2.42 2.15 -12.28
C MET A 55 -3.22 2.81 -11.13
N LYS A 56 -4.27 3.58 -11.45
CA LYS A 56 -5.18 4.14 -10.44
C LYS A 56 -6.13 3.10 -9.84
N LYS A 57 -6.30 1.94 -10.47
CA LYS A 57 -7.21 0.89 -9.97
C LYS A 57 -6.56 0.21 -8.76
N PRO A 58 -7.31 0.01 -7.66
CA PRO A 58 -6.74 -0.61 -6.47
C PRO A 58 -6.34 -2.07 -6.70
N GLU A 59 -6.97 -2.72 -7.67
CA GLU A 59 -6.75 -4.11 -8.09
C GLU A 59 -5.50 -4.28 -8.97
N ASN A 60 -4.74 -3.24 -9.30
CA ASN A 60 -3.56 -3.37 -10.14
C ASN A 60 -2.28 -3.10 -9.33
N ASP A 61 -1.29 -4.00 -9.45
CA ASP A 61 0.02 -3.89 -8.80
C ASP A 61 1.05 -3.17 -9.68
N GLU A 62 0.68 -2.78 -10.90
CA GLU A 62 1.54 -2.04 -11.81
C GLU A 62 2.12 -0.77 -11.18
N LEU A 63 1.35 -0.09 -10.32
CA LEU A 63 1.82 1.08 -9.60
C LEU A 63 2.95 0.71 -8.62
N ASP A 64 2.76 -0.35 -7.83
CA ASP A 64 3.73 -0.80 -6.84
C ASP A 64 5.02 -1.30 -7.54
N ARG A 65 4.88 -2.07 -8.63
CA ARG A 65 6.00 -2.49 -9.48
C ARG A 65 6.72 -1.30 -10.12
N ALA A 66 6.00 -0.27 -10.54
CA ALA A 66 6.59 0.92 -11.14
C ALA A 66 7.38 1.74 -10.10
N VAL A 67 6.94 1.79 -8.85
CA VAL A 67 7.68 2.39 -7.73
C VAL A 67 8.96 1.61 -7.45
N THR A 68 8.89 0.28 -7.30
CA THR A 68 10.10 -0.54 -7.06
C THR A 68 11.12 -0.38 -8.20
N TYR A 69 10.66 -0.39 -9.45
CA TYR A 69 11.54 -0.17 -10.60
C TYR A 69 12.13 1.26 -10.65
N ALA A 70 11.39 2.26 -10.16
CA ALA A 70 11.92 3.62 -10.03
C ALA A 70 13.03 3.68 -8.95
N ASP A 71 12.84 2.98 -7.83
CA ASP A 71 13.85 2.88 -6.77
C ASP A 71 15.14 2.23 -7.28
N GLU A 72 15.03 1.12 -8.03
CA GLU A 72 16.17 0.44 -8.68
C GLU A 72 16.92 1.35 -9.68
N LEU A 73 16.19 2.21 -10.40
CA LEU A 73 16.79 3.17 -11.32
C LEU A 73 17.55 4.28 -10.57
N GLU A 74 17.01 4.77 -9.46
CA GLU A 74 17.58 5.87 -8.69
C GLU A 74 18.89 5.49 -7.99
N GLU A 75 19.11 4.21 -7.66
CA GLU A 75 20.40 3.72 -7.14
C GLU A 75 21.59 4.06 -8.05
N ASN A 76 21.35 4.21 -9.35
CA ASN A 76 22.37 4.46 -10.36
C ASN A 76 22.48 5.95 -10.77
N VAL A 77 21.72 6.85 -10.14
CA VAL A 77 21.68 8.28 -10.45
C VAL A 77 22.74 9.02 -9.63
N GLU A 78 23.72 9.61 -10.32
CA GLU A 78 24.75 10.42 -9.67
C GLU A 78 24.64 11.92 -9.97
N ARG A 79 23.97 12.27 -11.08
CA ARG A 79 23.97 13.65 -11.58
C ARG A 79 22.62 14.34 -11.37
N PRO A 80 22.62 15.65 -11.02
CA PRO A 80 21.40 16.42 -10.82
C PRO A 80 20.43 16.40 -12.01
N ARG A 81 20.96 16.30 -13.24
CA ARG A 81 20.15 16.27 -14.45
C ARG A 81 19.36 14.96 -14.62
N GLU A 82 19.92 13.84 -14.16
CA GLU A 82 19.21 12.55 -14.15
C GLU A 82 18.21 12.51 -13.00
N MET A 83 18.61 13.00 -11.83
CA MET A 83 17.75 13.14 -10.66
C MET A 83 16.50 13.98 -10.96
N LEU A 84 16.61 15.07 -11.73
CA LEU A 84 15.44 15.86 -12.13
C LEU A 84 14.37 15.02 -12.85
N ILE A 85 14.79 14.16 -13.77
CA ILE A 85 13.88 13.30 -14.54
C ILE A 85 13.34 12.18 -13.63
N GLY A 86 14.16 11.65 -12.72
CA GLY A 86 13.72 10.71 -11.69
C GLY A 86 12.64 11.32 -10.80
N MET A 87 12.82 12.56 -10.36
CA MET A 87 11.82 13.29 -9.56
C MET A 87 10.51 13.55 -10.34
N GLU A 88 10.59 13.81 -11.65
CA GLU A 88 9.39 13.88 -12.50
C GLU A 88 8.62 12.55 -12.53
N LEU A 89 9.34 11.42 -12.59
CA LEU A 89 8.75 10.08 -12.49
C LEU A 89 8.09 9.85 -11.13
N TYR A 90 8.78 10.17 -10.03
CA TYR A 90 8.19 10.06 -8.68
C TYR A 90 6.99 11.00 -8.48
N GLY A 91 7.02 12.20 -9.08
CA GLY A 91 5.87 13.11 -9.08
C GLY A 91 4.64 12.49 -9.72
N ALA A 92 4.81 11.90 -10.92
CA ALA A 92 3.73 11.19 -11.61
C ALA A 92 3.21 9.98 -10.81
N LEU A 93 4.12 9.16 -10.26
CA LEU A 93 3.74 8.01 -9.43
C LEU A 93 3.02 8.45 -8.14
N GLY A 94 3.45 9.55 -7.53
CA GLY A 94 2.84 10.14 -6.34
C GLY A 94 1.43 10.67 -6.60
N GLU A 95 1.20 11.34 -7.74
CA GLU A 95 -0.13 11.76 -8.17
C GLU A 95 -1.07 10.56 -8.35
N LEU A 96 -0.60 9.49 -9.01
CA LEU A 96 -1.36 8.26 -9.17
C LEU A 96 -1.67 7.57 -7.84
N ALA A 97 -0.71 7.52 -6.91
CA ALA A 97 -0.91 6.99 -5.57
C ALA A 97 -1.95 7.81 -4.78
N LEU A 98 -1.93 9.14 -4.92
CA LEU A 98 -2.93 10.01 -4.30
C LEU A 98 -4.32 9.77 -4.89
N GLU A 99 -4.44 9.59 -6.19
CA GLU A 99 -5.72 9.26 -6.83
C GLU A 99 -6.24 7.88 -6.42
N ARG A 100 -5.36 6.86 -6.36
CA ARG A 100 -5.67 5.52 -5.86
C ARG A 100 -6.18 5.56 -4.42
N THR A 101 -5.53 6.33 -3.53
CA THR A 101 -5.95 6.45 -2.13
C THR A 101 -7.24 7.25 -1.95
N LYS A 102 -7.46 8.31 -2.73
CA LYS A 102 -8.75 9.04 -2.77
C LYS A 102 -9.91 8.14 -3.16
N ARG A 103 -9.69 7.20 -4.09
CA ARG A 103 -10.71 6.22 -4.49
C ARG A 103 -11.06 5.24 -3.37
N LEU A 104 -10.11 4.87 -2.51
CA LEU A 104 -10.29 3.91 -1.41
C LEU A 104 -10.98 4.47 -0.14
N GLY A 105 -11.14 5.80 -0.03
CA GLY A 105 -11.70 6.42 1.17
C GLY A 105 -13.22 6.22 1.33
N PRO A 106 -13.80 6.51 2.50
CA PRO A 106 -15.25 6.42 2.75
C PRO A 106 -16.11 7.38 1.90
N ARG A 107 -15.46 8.35 1.24
CA ARG A 107 -16.05 9.26 0.25
C ARG A 107 -15.54 9.01 -1.18
N GLY A 108 -14.72 7.98 -1.37
CA GLY A 108 -14.15 7.61 -2.65
C GLY A 108 -15.18 6.91 -3.54
N SER A 109 -15.01 7.03 -4.86
CA SER A 109 -15.92 6.42 -5.83
C SER A 109 -15.61 4.94 -6.10
N ALA A 110 -14.55 4.38 -5.53
CA ALA A 110 -14.35 2.94 -5.64
C ALA A 110 -15.27 2.28 -4.63
N GLU A 111 -16.43 1.84 -5.11
CA GLU A 111 -17.04 0.63 -4.56
C GLU A 111 -15.96 -0.46 -4.67
N VAL A 112 -15.16 -0.64 -3.62
CA VAL A 112 -14.19 -1.73 -3.57
C VAL A 112 -15.04 -2.99 -3.59
N SER A 113 -15.17 -3.58 -4.77
CA SER A 113 -15.85 -4.86 -4.93
C SER A 113 -15.25 -5.84 -3.92
N VAL A 114 -16.08 -6.67 -3.31
CA VAL A 114 -15.60 -7.73 -2.41
C VAL A 114 -14.53 -8.56 -3.10
N HIS A 115 -14.67 -8.75 -4.42
CA HIS A 115 -13.66 -9.42 -5.24
C HIS A 115 -12.32 -8.68 -5.25
N ALA A 116 -12.32 -7.36 -5.46
CA ALA A 116 -11.13 -6.52 -5.43
C ALA A 116 -10.40 -6.60 -4.09
N PHE A 117 -11.17 -6.56 -3.01
CA PHE A 117 -10.64 -6.69 -1.66
C PHE A 117 -9.99 -8.06 -1.42
N LEU A 118 -10.67 -9.14 -1.84
CA LEU A 118 -10.13 -10.50 -1.72
C LEU A 118 -8.87 -10.69 -2.58
N GLN A 119 -8.84 -10.16 -3.80
CA GLN A 119 -7.63 -10.20 -4.64
C GLN A 119 -6.44 -9.51 -3.95
N CYS A 120 -6.65 -8.32 -3.36
CA CYS A 120 -5.62 -7.62 -2.60
C CYS A 120 -5.13 -8.43 -1.40
N LEU A 121 -6.04 -9.13 -0.69
CA LEU A 121 -5.66 -10.02 0.41
C LEU A 121 -4.84 -11.20 -0.06
N CYS A 122 -5.26 -11.88 -1.13
CA CYS A 122 -4.53 -13.01 -1.70
C CYS A 122 -3.13 -12.57 -2.10
N ARG A 123 -3.00 -11.45 -2.81
CA ARG A 123 -1.69 -10.96 -3.24
C ARG A 123 -0.72 -10.66 -2.10
N LYS A 124 -1.24 -10.18 -0.98
CA LYS A 124 -0.42 -9.78 0.16
C LYS A 124 -0.08 -10.94 1.10
N TYR A 125 -0.96 -11.93 1.20
CA TYR A 125 -0.88 -12.98 2.23
C TYR A 125 -0.81 -14.40 1.67
N VAL A 126 -0.70 -14.58 0.36
CA VAL A 126 -0.35 -15.87 -0.27
C VAL A 126 1.14 -15.87 -0.55
N SER A 127 1.75 -17.06 -0.58
CA SER A 127 3.19 -17.22 -0.81
C SER A 127 3.69 -16.43 -2.03
N THR A 128 4.73 -15.63 -1.84
CA THR A 128 5.37 -14.81 -2.90
C THR A 128 6.17 -15.64 -3.91
N GLN A 129 6.27 -16.96 -3.71
CA GLN A 129 6.98 -17.87 -4.63
C GLN A 129 6.16 -18.22 -5.89
N VAL A 130 4.89 -17.81 -5.95
CA VAL A 130 3.97 -18.11 -7.05
C VAL A 130 3.64 -16.84 -7.82
N ASP A 131 3.65 -16.94 -9.16
CA ASP A 131 3.42 -15.82 -10.07
C ASP A 131 1.99 -15.26 -9.98
N ASP A 132 0.99 -16.13 -9.78
CA ASP A 132 -0.42 -15.77 -9.60
C ASP A 132 -0.95 -16.22 -8.24
N GLN A 133 -0.84 -15.31 -7.27
CA GLN A 133 -1.30 -15.50 -5.89
C GLN A 133 -2.81 -15.68 -5.77
N VAL A 134 -3.60 -15.17 -6.73
CA VAL A 134 -5.07 -15.28 -6.69
C VAL A 134 -5.49 -16.69 -7.10
N LEU A 135 -4.87 -17.23 -8.14
CA LEU A 135 -5.10 -18.59 -8.61
C LEU A 135 -4.61 -19.62 -7.58
N GLU A 136 -3.44 -19.41 -6.99
CA GLU A 136 -2.90 -20.27 -5.94
C GLU A 136 -3.83 -20.35 -4.71
N ALA A 137 -4.42 -19.21 -4.31
CA ALA A 137 -5.40 -19.21 -3.22
C ALA A 137 -6.69 -19.96 -3.55
N ALA A 138 -7.06 -20.03 -4.83
CA ALA A 138 -8.25 -20.74 -5.29
C ALA A 138 -8.02 -22.26 -5.33
N GLU A 139 -6.83 -22.70 -5.75
CA GLU A 139 -6.47 -24.12 -5.87
C GLU A 139 -6.02 -24.72 -4.54
N ASN A 140 -5.27 -23.96 -3.72
CA ASN A 140 -4.67 -24.40 -2.47
C ASN A 140 -5.14 -23.55 -1.29
N PRO A 141 -6.18 -23.99 -0.54
CA PRO A 141 -6.67 -23.26 0.64
C PRO A 141 -5.63 -23.05 1.75
N GLY A 142 -4.58 -23.89 1.78
CA GLY A 142 -3.47 -23.79 2.74
C GLY A 142 -2.38 -22.77 2.36
N ALA A 143 -2.41 -22.22 1.14
CA ALA A 143 -1.41 -21.25 0.68
C ALA A 143 -1.58 -19.87 1.34
N PHE A 144 -2.76 -19.60 1.91
CA PHE A 144 -3.07 -18.33 2.56
C PHE A 144 -2.48 -18.27 3.99
N MET A 145 -1.61 -17.30 4.23
CA MET A 145 -0.90 -17.10 5.50
C MET A 145 -1.78 -16.36 6.53
N TRP A 146 -2.76 -17.07 7.09
CA TRP A 146 -3.68 -16.54 8.11
C TRP A 146 -2.98 -15.90 9.31
N ALA A 147 -1.87 -16.46 9.77
CA ALA A 147 -1.10 -15.93 10.89
C ALA A 147 -0.50 -14.53 10.58
N ALA A 148 -0.01 -14.33 9.36
CA ALA A 148 0.53 -13.04 8.92
C ALA A 148 -0.59 -12.00 8.77
N LEU A 149 -1.75 -12.40 8.23
CA LEU A 149 -2.93 -11.53 8.17
C LEU A 149 -3.38 -11.11 9.58
N GLY A 150 -3.53 -12.07 10.49
CA GLY A 150 -3.97 -11.83 11.86
C GLY A 150 -3.05 -10.87 12.61
N THR A 151 -1.73 -11.07 12.53
CA THR A 151 -0.77 -10.18 13.18
C THR A 151 -0.81 -8.76 12.59
N ALA A 152 -0.85 -8.61 11.27
CA ALA A 152 -0.89 -7.31 10.59
C ALA A 152 -2.17 -6.51 10.87
N THR A 153 -3.30 -7.21 11.02
CA THR A 153 -4.63 -6.58 11.18
C THR A 153 -5.09 -6.44 12.62
N SER A 154 -4.45 -7.14 13.56
CA SER A 154 -4.77 -7.11 14.99
C SER A 154 -4.97 -5.70 15.56
N LYS A 155 -4.16 -4.72 15.15
CA LYS A 155 -4.25 -3.32 15.59
C LYS A 155 -5.54 -2.59 15.20
N PHE A 156 -6.25 -3.08 14.18
CA PHE A 156 -7.51 -2.50 13.72
C PHE A 156 -8.73 -3.17 14.36
N PHE A 157 -8.54 -4.33 14.99
CA PHE A 157 -9.59 -5.06 15.68
C PHE A 157 -9.37 -4.93 17.18
N SER A 158 -10.33 -4.33 17.88
CA SER A 158 -10.37 -4.41 19.34
C SER A 158 -11.12 -5.67 19.74
N ALA A 159 -10.77 -6.24 20.90
CA ALA A 159 -11.60 -7.27 21.51
C ALA A 159 -13.01 -6.69 21.64
N ALA A 160 -13.99 -7.36 21.02
CA ALA A 160 -15.38 -6.96 21.16
C ALA A 160 -15.70 -6.91 22.65
N PRO A 161 -16.33 -5.84 23.16
CA PRO A 161 -16.72 -5.78 24.55
C PRO A 161 -17.61 -7.00 24.81
N THR A 162 -17.08 -7.96 25.56
CA THR A 162 -17.87 -9.09 26.01
C THR A 162 -18.92 -8.48 26.91
N THR A 163 -20.19 -8.48 26.49
CA THR A 163 -21.26 -8.42 27.46
C THR A 163 -20.94 -9.55 28.41
N GLY A 164 -20.71 -9.23 29.69
CA GLY A 164 -20.74 -10.25 30.72
C GLY A 164 -22.12 -10.86 30.57
N PHE A 165 -22.24 -11.97 29.84
CA PHE A 165 -23.36 -12.85 30.06
C PHE A 165 -23.34 -13.04 31.55
N MET A 166 -24.46 -12.71 32.18
CA MET A 166 -24.72 -13.12 33.54
C MET A 166 -24.75 -14.64 33.53
N ASN A 167 -23.60 -15.29 33.36
CA ASN A 167 -23.30 -16.48 34.12
C ASN A 167 -23.26 -15.98 35.56
N GLY A 168 -24.45 -15.78 36.12
CA GLY A 168 -24.62 -15.87 37.55
C GLY A 168 -23.96 -17.17 37.98
N VAL A 169 -23.32 -17.12 39.14
CA VAL A 169 -22.63 -18.20 39.87
C VAL A 169 -22.61 -19.51 39.07
N MET A 170 -21.46 -19.83 38.48
CA MET A 170 -21.21 -20.99 37.60
C MET A 170 -21.52 -22.37 38.22
N ASP A 171 -22.05 -22.42 39.44
CA ASP A 171 -22.56 -23.59 40.15
C ASP A 171 -24.10 -23.59 40.21
N THR A 172 -24.77 -23.57 39.06
CA THR A 172 -26.19 -23.91 39.03
C THR A 172 -26.38 -25.23 38.32
N GLU A 173 -26.72 -26.26 39.10
CA GLU A 173 -27.17 -27.55 38.61
C GLU A 173 -28.24 -27.35 37.52
N ILE A 174 -28.14 -28.14 36.44
CA ILE A 174 -29.09 -28.09 35.32
C ILE A 174 -30.49 -28.33 35.88
N LYS A 175 -31.32 -27.29 35.90
CA LYS A 175 -32.67 -27.37 36.46
C LYS A 175 -33.52 -28.26 35.55
N GLU A 176 -33.77 -29.49 35.98
CA GLU A 176 -34.59 -30.44 35.22
C GLU A 176 -35.97 -29.87 34.94
N ARG A 177 -36.35 -29.87 33.66
CA ARG A 177 -37.61 -29.30 33.21
C ARG A 177 -38.73 -30.28 33.55
N ARG A 178 -39.52 -29.97 34.59
CA ARG A 178 -40.75 -30.75 34.87
C ARG A 178 -41.66 -30.73 33.65
N VAL A 179 -41.91 -31.91 33.10
CA VAL A 179 -42.89 -32.12 32.02
C VAL A 179 -44.26 -31.70 32.57
N ALA A 180 -44.84 -30.65 31.99
CA ALA A 180 -46.19 -30.22 32.31
C ALA A 180 -47.16 -31.30 31.84
N GLN A 181 -47.65 -32.12 32.78
CA GLN A 181 -48.69 -33.10 32.52
C GLN A 181 -49.98 -32.32 32.24
N ARG A 182 -50.40 -32.24 30.97
CA ARG A 182 -51.71 -31.70 30.61
C ARG A 182 -52.77 -32.59 31.25
N ARG A 183 -53.49 -32.08 32.25
CA ARG A 183 -54.73 -32.73 32.71
C ARG A 183 -55.70 -32.73 31.54
N GLY A 184 -56.02 -33.92 31.04
CA GLY A 184 -57.12 -34.12 30.10
C GLY A 184 -58.39 -33.56 30.71
N LYS A 185 -59.08 -32.69 29.96
CA LYS A 185 -60.40 -32.20 30.35
C LYS A 185 -61.36 -33.39 30.25
N GLU A 186 -61.80 -33.92 31.39
CA GLU A 186 -62.90 -34.88 31.41
C GLU A 186 -64.15 -34.19 30.83
N ALA A 187 -64.69 -34.75 29.76
CA ALA A 187 -65.99 -34.38 29.25
C ALA A 187 -67.04 -35.02 30.16
N GLY A 188 -67.83 -34.21 30.88
CA GLY A 188 -68.92 -34.74 31.68
C GLY A 188 -69.86 -33.66 32.19
N GLY A 189 -71.10 -33.69 31.70
CA GLY A 189 -72.24 -33.01 32.33
C GLY A 189 -73.36 -32.66 31.36
N GLN A 190 -74.43 -33.45 31.38
CA GLN A 190 -75.59 -33.44 30.48
C GLN A 190 -76.35 -32.10 30.45
N ALA A 191 -76.82 -31.71 29.27
CA ALA A 191 -77.88 -30.71 29.11
C ALA A 191 -79.20 -31.32 29.61
N VAL A 192 -79.79 -30.71 30.63
CA VAL A 192 -81.18 -30.99 31.02
C VAL A 192 -82.07 -29.99 30.29
N ALA A 193 -83.11 -30.54 29.67
CA ALA A 193 -84.10 -29.90 28.81
C ALA A 193 -84.95 -28.82 29.50
#